data_AF-A0A2H9YUP8-F1
#
_entry.id   AF-A0A2H9YUP8-F1
#
_cell.length_a   1.000
_cell.length_b   1.000
_cell.length_c   1.000
_cell.angle_alpha   90.00
_cell.angle_beta   90.00
_cell.angle_gamma   90.00
#
_symmetry.space_group_name_H-M   'P 1'
#
loop_
_entity.id
_entity.type
_entity.pdbx_description
1 polymer ?
#
loop_
_entity_poly.entity_id
_entity_poly.type
_entity_poly.pdbx_seq_one_letter_code
_entity_poly.pdbx_strand_id
1 'polypeptide(L)'
;MTWKIHAITGDLTGQEISIDRDMLVGRHQAADIVLQAAEISRKHAAFLLKDDALWVQDLGSSNGTFVNDVQIAQETLLKQDDIVQFASLKFSVLAPAAAVEVPAEIEVTAEKVVAQVEVTEPTPAQQMNEQGIPELKQRDASVQLTRDGMPTHVGIPKPAPIPEGVDLAAVKPEPTPMPVEQPVSRVEQEKETQKNVSVGLISVIVLIILAIMAWVMFK
;
A
#
# COMPACT_ATOMS: atom_id res chain seq x y z
N MET A 1 17.31 17.17 3.92
CA MET A 1 15.98 17.80 3.73
C MET A 1 14.88 16.87 4.21
N THR A 2 13.75 17.38 4.72
CA THR A 2 12.59 16.53 5.08
C THR A 2 11.50 16.70 4.03
N TRP A 3 11.19 15.61 3.34
CA TRP A 3 10.07 15.54 2.43
C TRP A 3 8.80 15.20 3.19
N LYS A 4 7.64 15.53 2.62
CA LYS A 4 6.36 15.12 3.16
C LYS A 4 5.53 14.47 2.07
N ILE A 5 4.70 13.51 2.44
CA ILE A 5 3.65 12.98 1.57
C ILE A 5 2.30 13.14 2.24
N HIS A 6 1.29 13.47 1.46
CA HIS A 6 -0.09 13.62 1.91
C HIS A 6 -0.95 12.49 1.33
N ALA A 7 -1.59 11.73 2.21
CA ALA A 7 -2.46 10.63 1.80
C ALA A 7 -3.78 11.15 1.23
N ILE A 8 -4.08 10.79 -0.01
CA ILE A 8 -5.31 11.19 -0.73
C ILE A 8 -6.40 10.14 -0.54
N THR A 9 -6.04 8.86 -0.46
CA THR A 9 -6.99 7.75 -0.31
C THR A 9 -6.55 6.74 0.75
N GLY A 10 -7.51 5.93 1.20
CA GLY A 10 -7.30 4.87 2.20
C GLY A 10 -7.47 5.33 3.65
N ASP A 11 -7.04 4.48 4.59
CA ASP A 11 -7.23 4.70 6.03
C ASP A 11 -6.46 5.91 6.57
N LEU A 12 -5.41 6.33 5.85
CA LEU A 12 -4.58 7.47 6.21
C LEU A 12 -5.03 8.77 5.54
N THR A 13 -6.15 8.80 4.81
CA THR A 13 -6.62 9.98 4.06
C THR A 13 -6.59 11.25 4.91
N GLY A 14 -5.95 12.31 4.39
CA GLY A 14 -5.79 13.59 5.10
C GLY A 14 -4.56 13.67 6.00
N GLN A 15 -3.82 12.58 6.19
CA GLN A 15 -2.60 12.56 7.00
C GLN A 15 -1.39 12.97 6.16
N GLU A 16 -0.54 13.81 6.76
CA GLU A 16 0.81 14.08 6.27
C GLU A 16 1.82 13.19 6.99
N ILE A 17 2.72 12.57 6.21
CA ILE A 17 3.79 11.71 6.70
C ILE A 17 5.11 12.35 6.29
N SER A 18 6.00 12.56 7.25
CA SER A 18 7.33 13.11 6.99
C SER A 18 8.31 12.00 6.64
N ILE A 19 9.10 12.22 5.59
CA ILE A 19 10.14 11.32 5.10
C ILE A 19 11.48 12.02 5.30
N ASP A 20 12.23 11.56 6.30
CA ASP A 20 13.53 12.10 6.72
C ASP A 20 14.69 11.12 6.50
N ARG A 21 14.39 9.87 6.12
CA ARG A 21 15.31 8.77 5.85
C ARG A 21 14.66 7.80 4.87
N ASP A 22 15.38 6.74 4.52
CA ASP A 22 14.82 5.62 3.79
C ASP A 22 13.70 4.97 4.61
N MET A 23 12.49 4.89 4.04
CA MET A 23 11.30 4.40 4.71
C MET A 23 10.66 3.27 3.90
N LEU A 24 10.42 2.15 4.57
CA LEU A 24 9.72 1.02 3.97
C LEU A 24 8.21 1.27 4.00
N VAL A 25 7.57 1.06 2.86
CA VAL A 25 6.11 1.10 2.70
C VAL A 25 5.58 -0.32 2.56
N GLY A 26 4.54 -0.66 3.31
CA GLY A 26 3.89 -1.95 3.15
C GLY A 26 2.80 -2.19 4.18
N ARG A 27 2.16 -3.36 4.08
CA ARG A 27 1.09 -3.76 5.01
C ARG A 27 1.62 -4.35 6.32
N HIS A 28 2.85 -4.83 6.33
CA HIS A 28 3.40 -5.48 7.52
C HIS A 28 3.75 -4.43 8.58
N GLN A 29 3.56 -4.76 9.86
CA GLN A 29 3.92 -3.90 11.00
C GLN A 29 5.41 -3.56 11.14
N ALA A 30 6.26 -4.14 10.27
CA ALA A 30 7.69 -3.85 10.23
C ALA A 30 8.04 -2.78 9.18
N ALA A 31 7.06 -2.30 8.42
CA ALA A 31 7.21 -1.15 7.54
C ALA A 31 7.16 0.14 8.37
N ASP A 32 7.91 1.16 7.96
CA ASP A 32 7.85 2.50 8.58
C ASP A 32 6.51 3.18 8.25
N ILE A 33 6.00 2.97 7.03
CA ILE A 33 4.69 3.44 6.58
C ILE A 33 3.78 2.23 6.40
N VAL A 34 2.91 2.01 7.39
CA VAL A 34 2.00 0.86 7.44
C VAL A 34 0.68 1.20 6.75
N LEU A 35 0.42 0.53 5.62
CA LEU A 35 -0.81 0.68 4.85
C LEU A 35 -1.69 -0.57 5.02
N GLN A 36 -2.82 -0.45 5.74
CA GLN A 36 -3.66 -1.58 6.14
C GLN A 36 -4.64 -2.07 5.05
N ALA A 37 -4.22 -2.11 3.79
CA ALA A 37 -5.06 -2.55 2.68
C ALA A 37 -4.66 -3.94 2.16
N ALA A 38 -5.64 -4.79 1.86
CA ALA A 38 -5.43 -6.18 1.43
C ALA A 38 -4.60 -6.29 0.12
N GLU A 39 -4.69 -5.28 -0.73
CA GLU A 39 -3.96 -5.14 -1.99
C GLU A 39 -2.50 -4.68 -1.83
N ILE A 40 -2.11 -4.25 -0.63
CA ILE A 40 -0.74 -3.85 -0.34
C ILE A 40 0.06 -5.07 0.12
N SER A 41 1.19 -5.33 -0.57
CA SER A 41 2.17 -6.33 -0.18
C SER A 41 2.81 -6.03 1.18
N ARG A 42 3.31 -7.06 1.87
CA ARG A 42 3.96 -6.92 3.20
C ARG A 42 5.13 -5.94 3.18
N LYS A 43 5.98 -6.05 2.16
CA LYS A 43 6.99 -5.07 1.75
C LYS A 43 6.61 -4.69 0.32
N HIS A 44 6.07 -3.49 0.13
CA HIS A 44 5.49 -3.08 -1.15
C HIS A 44 6.49 -2.24 -1.94
N ALA A 45 6.94 -1.16 -1.33
CA ALA A 45 7.88 -0.22 -1.93
C ALA A 45 8.77 0.39 -0.85
N ALA A 46 9.80 1.10 -1.25
CA ALA A 46 10.61 1.93 -0.38
C ALA A 46 10.68 3.36 -0.94
N PHE A 47 10.62 4.33 -0.03
CA PHE A 47 11.11 5.67 -0.31
C PHE A 47 12.60 5.71 0.02
N LEU A 48 13.39 6.25 -0.89
CA LEU A 48 14.83 6.38 -0.75
C LEU A 48 15.20 7.87 -0.81
N LEU A 49 15.95 8.35 0.17
CA LEU A 49 16.39 9.74 0.22
C LEU A 49 17.86 9.81 -0.21
N LYS A 50 18.10 10.28 -1.43
CA LYS A 50 19.43 10.34 -2.05
C LYS A 50 19.70 11.75 -2.56
N ASP A 51 20.81 12.35 -2.15
CA ASP A 51 21.23 13.70 -2.60
C ASP A 51 20.12 14.76 -2.42
N ASP A 52 19.45 14.73 -1.25
CA ASP A 52 18.28 15.55 -0.91
C ASP A 52 17.03 15.38 -1.82
N ALA A 53 17.10 14.45 -2.77
CA ALA A 53 16.00 14.07 -3.64
C ALA A 53 15.26 12.82 -3.12
N LEU A 54 13.94 12.83 -3.28
CA LEU A 54 13.09 11.71 -2.91
C LEU A 54 12.92 10.77 -4.11
N TRP A 55 13.20 9.49 -3.90
CA TRP A 55 13.00 8.44 -4.88
C TRP A 55 12.02 7.41 -4.36
N VAL A 56 11.35 6.71 -5.26
CA VAL A 56 10.51 5.56 -4.94
C VAL A 56 10.95 4.33 -5.71
N GLN A 57 11.00 3.20 -5.04
CA GLN A 57 11.35 1.90 -5.62
C GLN A 57 10.29 0.86 -5.24
N ASP A 58 9.74 0.17 -6.24
CA ASP A 58 8.91 -1.01 -6.00
C ASP A 58 9.77 -2.21 -5.58
N LEU A 59 9.35 -2.94 -4.56
CA LEU A 59 10.09 -4.10 -4.00
C LEU A 59 9.53 -5.45 -4.48
N GLY A 60 8.94 -5.48 -5.67
CA GLY A 60 8.26 -6.66 -6.22
C GLY A 60 6.86 -6.82 -5.66
N SER A 61 6.12 -5.71 -5.55
CA SER A 61 4.76 -5.73 -5.06
C SER A 61 3.81 -6.46 -6.02
N SER A 62 2.70 -6.99 -5.50
CA SER A 62 1.77 -7.81 -6.30
C SER A 62 0.93 -6.98 -7.28
N ASN A 63 0.61 -5.73 -6.91
CA ASN A 63 -0.23 -4.84 -7.70
C ASN A 63 0.55 -3.68 -8.33
N GLY A 64 1.84 -3.56 -8.04
CA GLY A 64 2.72 -2.52 -8.57
C GLY A 64 2.63 -1.20 -7.80
N THR A 65 3.68 -0.41 -8.00
CA THR A 65 3.78 1.00 -7.63
C THR A 65 3.66 1.85 -8.89
N PHE A 66 2.96 2.98 -8.80
CA PHE A 66 2.73 3.90 -9.91
C PHE A 66 3.13 5.31 -9.49
N VAL A 67 3.64 6.09 -10.44
CA VAL A 67 3.92 7.52 -10.28
C VAL A 67 3.18 8.24 -11.41
N ASN A 68 2.31 9.17 -11.07
CA ASN A 68 1.43 9.89 -12.00
C ASN A 68 0.66 8.94 -12.93
N ASP A 69 0.04 7.91 -12.34
CA ASP A 69 -0.72 6.83 -13.00
C ASP A 69 0.10 5.94 -13.97
N VAL A 70 1.44 6.08 -13.99
CA VAL A 70 2.35 5.23 -14.77
C VAL A 70 3.06 4.23 -13.85
N GLN A 71 2.99 2.94 -14.17
CA GLN A 71 3.65 1.90 -13.39
C GLN A 71 5.18 2.02 -13.51
N ILE A 72 5.87 2.00 -12.38
CA ILE A 72 7.33 2.06 -12.36
C ILE A 72 7.92 0.65 -12.38
N ALA A 73 8.98 0.44 -13.15
CA ALA A 73 9.73 -0.81 -13.18
C ALA A 73 11.08 -0.72 -12.44
N GLN A 74 11.57 0.51 -12.26
CA GLN A 74 12.84 0.82 -11.59
C GLN A 74 12.63 1.97 -10.61
N GLU A 75 13.66 2.24 -9.83
CA GLU A 75 13.70 3.40 -8.95
C GLU A 75 13.44 4.69 -9.75
N THR A 76 12.49 5.49 -9.28
CA THR A 76 12.00 6.68 -9.98
C THR A 76 12.10 7.91 -9.08
N LEU A 77 12.66 9.00 -9.62
CA LEU A 77 12.78 10.28 -8.94
C LEU A 77 11.39 10.91 -8.80
N LEU A 78 11.05 11.33 -7.58
CA LEU A 78 9.83 12.04 -7.27
C LEU A 78 10.07 13.54 -7.21
N LYS A 79 9.09 14.28 -7.72
CA LYS A 79 9.05 15.73 -7.67
C LYS A 79 7.93 16.19 -6.75
N GLN A 80 7.97 17.46 -6.40
CA GLN A 80 6.85 18.11 -5.74
C GLN A 80 5.58 17.96 -6.60
N ASP A 81 4.45 17.73 -5.93
CA ASP A 81 3.11 17.56 -6.46
C ASP A 81 2.89 16.27 -7.28
N ASP A 82 3.90 15.40 -7.39
CA ASP A 82 3.73 14.07 -7.99
C ASP A 82 2.76 13.21 -7.17
N ILE A 83 2.00 12.37 -7.86
CA ILE A 83 1.11 11.39 -7.24
C ILE A 83 1.77 10.02 -7.25
N VAL A 84 2.13 9.52 -6.08
CA VAL A 84 2.61 8.15 -5.89
C VAL A 84 1.43 7.28 -5.49
N GLN A 85 1.31 6.13 -6.13
CA GLN A 85 0.23 5.19 -5.88
C GLN A 85 0.80 3.79 -5.60
N PHE A 86 0.36 3.22 -4.49
CA PHE A 86 0.64 1.84 -4.11
C PHE A 86 -0.66 1.04 -4.23
N ALA A 87 -0.76 0.15 -5.21
CA ALA A 87 -2.05 -0.47 -5.57
C ALA A 87 -3.16 0.59 -5.78
N SER A 88 -4.22 0.66 -4.96
CA SER A 88 -5.28 1.68 -5.03
C SER A 88 -5.04 2.93 -4.16
N LEU A 89 -4.01 2.93 -3.32
CA LEU A 89 -3.75 3.99 -2.36
C LEU A 89 -2.89 5.09 -2.98
N LYS A 90 -3.40 6.32 -3.02
CA LYS A 90 -2.76 7.48 -3.65
C LYS A 90 -2.22 8.45 -2.59
N PHE A 91 -1.02 8.97 -2.84
CA PHE A 91 -0.30 9.93 -2.01
C PHE A 91 0.23 11.05 -2.90
N SER A 92 0.05 12.31 -2.49
CA SER A 92 0.71 13.46 -3.13
C SER A 92 2.04 13.74 -2.43
N VAL A 93 3.08 13.97 -3.22
CA VAL A 93 4.39 14.39 -2.72
C VAL A 93 4.36 15.89 -2.48
N LEU A 94 4.61 16.32 -1.25
CA LEU A 94 4.74 17.72 -0.90
C LEU A 94 6.22 18.11 -0.95
N ALA A 95 6.49 19.36 -1.32
CA ALA A 95 7.83 19.91 -1.41
C ALA A 95 8.60 19.65 -0.09
N PRO A 96 9.91 19.41 -0.16
CA PRO A 96 10.70 19.44 1.06
C PRO A 96 10.52 20.83 1.67
N ALA A 97 10.38 20.89 2.99
CA ALA A 97 10.32 22.18 3.70
C ALA A 97 11.69 22.85 3.55
N ALA A 98 11.91 23.53 2.43
CA ALA A 98 13.20 24.02 2.01
C ALA A 98 13.61 25.26 2.81
N ALA A 99 14.87 25.28 3.24
CA ALA A 99 15.68 26.44 2.91
C ALA A 99 16.08 26.25 1.43
N VAL A 100 15.54 27.09 0.57
CA VAL A 100 15.70 27.09 -0.88
C VAL A 100 17.17 27.25 -1.24
N GLU A 101 17.78 26.28 -1.93
CA GLU A 101 18.81 26.50 -2.98
C GLU A 101 18.79 25.32 -3.98
N VAL A 102 18.66 25.65 -5.28
CA VAL A 102 18.84 24.77 -6.46
C VAL A 102 19.72 25.61 -7.39
N PRO A 103 20.84 25.13 -7.98
CA PRO A 103 20.81 23.98 -8.89
C PRO A 103 22.05 23.06 -9.00
N ALA A 104 21.74 21.82 -9.39
CA ALA A 104 22.35 20.97 -10.42
C ALA A 104 23.86 20.62 -10.43
N GLU A 105 24.10 19.31 -10.62
CA GLU A 105 24.99 18.73 -11.67
C GLU A 105 26.26 17.95 -11.19
N ILE A 106 26.21 16.63 -11.43
CA ILE A 106 27.24 15.56 -11.66
C ILE A 106 28.28 15.11 -10.61
N GLU A 107 28.20 13.79 -10.34
CA GLU A 107 29.26 12.75 -10.39
C GLU A 107 30.49 12.74 -9.46
N VAL A 108 30.89 11.48 -9.18
CA VAL A 108 32.25 10.95 -8.85
C VAL A 108 32.56 10.63 -7.37
N THR A 109 32.36 9.34 -7.05
CA THR A 109 33.32 8.35 -6.48
C THR A 109 34.07 8.59 -5.15
N ALA A 110 33.95 7.56 -4.29
CA ALA A 110 35.00 6.90 -3.47
C ALA A 110 35.70 7.64 -2.29
N GLU A 111 35.45 7.08 -1.10
CA GLU A 111 36.46 6.54 -0.16
C GLU A 111 36.99 7.43 1.01
N LYS A 112 36.47 7.12 2.21
CA LYS A 112 37.18 6.74 3.47
C LYS A 112 38.02 7.76 4.25
N VAL A 113 37.54 8.12 5.45
CA VAL A 113 38.32 8.50 6.66
C VAL A 113 37.45 8.15 7.90
N VAL A 114 37.56 6.99 8.55
CA VAL A 114 38.39 6.63 9.74
C VAL A 114 38.57 7.70 10.82
N ALA A 115 37.89 7.56 11.96
CA ALA A 115 38.36 7.79 13.35
C ALA A 115 37.16 7.64 14.32
N GLN A 116 36.96 6.49 14.99
CA GLN A 116 37.41 6.17 16.35
C GLN A 116 37.08 7.22 17.42
N VAL A 117 36.13 6.91 18.30
CA VAL A 117 36.23 7.20 19.74
C VAL A 117 35.70 5.98 20.52
N GLU A 118 36.50 5.60 21.51
CA GLU A 118 36.48 4.40 22.33
C GLU A 118 35.87 4.70 23.71
N VAL A 119 34.95 3.84 24.14
CA VAL A 119 34.68 3.30 25.48
C VAL A 119 34.56 4.24 26.69
N THR A 120 33.41 4.16 27.36
CA THR A 120 33.34 3.94 28.82
C THR A 120 31.98 3.32 29.20
N GLU A 121 32.03 2.09 29.70
CA GLU A 121 30.92 1.31 30.29
C GLU A 121 30.59 1.79 31.73
N PRO A 122 29.75 1.08 32.51
CA PRO A 122 28.32 0.82 32.38
C PRO A 122 27.59 1.28 33.67
N THR A 123 26.36 0.77 33.90
CA THR A 123 25.51 0.79 35.14
C THR A 123 24.31 1.74 35.10
N PRO A 124 23.20 1.50 35.85
CA PRO A 124 22.77 0.34 36.65
C PRO A 124 21.31 -0.16 36.38
N ALA A 125 20.69 0.10 35.22
CA ALA A 125 19.29 -0.29 34.95
C ALA A 125 19.05 -1.82 34.76
N GLN A 126 20.03 -2.65 35.12
CA GLN A 126 19.94 -4.12 35.17
C GLN A 126 19.45 -4.67 36.53
N GLN A 127 18.89 -3.84 37.41
CA GLN A 127 18.27 -4.33 38.64
C GLN A 127 16.78 -3.97 38.67
N MET A 128 15.97 -5.02 38.84
CA MET A 128 14.55 -5.03 39.27
C MET A 128 13.49 -4.99 38.16
N ASN A 129 13.21 -6.16 37.55
CA ASN A 129 11.83 -6.63 37.47
C ASN A 129 11.78 -8.18 37.45
N GLU A 130 12.12 -8.77 38.60
CA GLU A 130 11.80 -10.16 38.93
C GLU A 130 10.32 -10.26 39.35
N GLN A 131 9.39 -10.24 38.39
CA GLN A 131 8.04 -10.81 38.60
C GLN A 131 7.51 -11.45 37.31
N GLY A 132 7.78 -12.75 37.16
CA GLY A 132 6.82 -13.71 36.62
C GLY A 132 6.70 -13.86 35.10
N ILE A 133 7.77 -14.31 34.43
CA ILE A 133 7.63 -15.00 33.15
C ILE A 133 7.48 -16.50 33.45
N PRO A 134 6.33 -17.16 33.22
CA PRO A 134 6.25 -18.61 33.33
C PRO A 134 7.10 -19.27 32.24
N GLU A 135 7.93 -20.23 32.67
CA GLU A 135 8.88 -20.97 31.83
C GLU A 135 8.21 -21.62 30.60
N LEU A 136 8.84 -21.50 29.44
CA LEU A 136 8.45 -22.08 28.15
C LEU A 136 8.45 -23.63 28.11
N LYS A 137 8.60 -24.32 29.25
CA LYS A 137 8.68 -25.79 29.35
C LYS A 137 7.37 -26.50 29.70
N GLN A 138 6.25 -25.79 29.85
CA GLN A 138 4.96 -26.38 30.22
C GLN A 138 3.91 -26.45 29.10
N ARG A 139 4.26 -26.19 27.83
CA ARG A 139 3.33 -26.28 26.69
C ARG A 139 3.42 -27.55 25.82
N ASP A 140 4.39 -28.44 26.08
CA ASP A 140 4.69 -29.55 25.15
C ASP A 140 4.19 -30.93 25.61
N ALA A 141 3.47 -31.04 26.74
CA ALA A 141 3.17 -32.33 27.36
C ALA A 141 1.93 -33.08 26.81
N SER A 142 1.23 -32.58 25.79
CA SER A 142 -0.01 -33.24 25.32
C SER A 142 -0.12 -33.48 23.81
N VAL A 143 0.94 -33.28 23.02
CA VAL A 143 0.87 -33.51 21.56
C VAL A 143 1.89 -34.58 21.16
N GLN A 144 1.42 -35.82 21.00
CA GLN A 144 2.23 -36.90 20.41
C GLN A 144 2.29 -36.71 18.88
N LEU A 145 3.46 -36.30 18.39
CA LEU A 145 3.76 -36.14 16.96
C LEU A 145 4.36 -37.43 16.39
N THR A 146 3.92 -37.86 15.21
CA THR A 146 4.57 -38.96 14.47
C THR A 146 5.90 -38.48 13.86
N ARG A 147 6.76 -39.42 13.44
CA ARG A 147 8.10 -39.12 12.86
C ARG A 147 8.07 -38.17 11.65
N ASP A 148 6.95 -38.11 10.93
CA ASP A 148 6.73 -37.21 9.78
C ASP A 148 6.03 -35.88 10.15
N GLY A 149 5.85 -35.57 11.44
CA GLY A 149 5.27 -34.30 11.91
C GLY A 149 3.75 -34.19 11.85
N MET A 150 3.02 -35.28 11.55
CA MET A 150 1.55 -35.29 11.59
C MET A 150 1.00 -35.57 13.00
N PRO A 151 -0.13 -34.94 13.40
CA PRO A 151 -0.81 -35.25 14.66
C PRO A 151 -1.50 -36.63 14.60
N THR A 152 -1.28 -37.47 15.60
CA THR A 152 -1.77 -38.88 15.64
C THR A 152 -3.24 -39.04 16.03
N HIS A 153 -3.90 -37.98 16.52
CA HIS A 153 -5.29 -38.05 17.00
C HIS A 153 -6.17 -36.96 16.37
N VAL A 154 -6.32 -36.98 15.05
CA VAL A 154 -7.44 -36.28 14.40
C VAL A 154 -8.65 -37.19 14.50
N GLY A 155 -9.49 -36.96 15.50
CA GLY A 155 -10.79 -37.60 15.59
C GLY A 155 -11.66 -37.17 14.41
N ILE A 156 -11.78 -38.01 13.39
CA ILE A 156 -12.76 -37.79 12.32
C ILE A 156 -14.13 -37.99 12.97
N PRO A 157 -14.99 -36.96 13.06
CA PRO A 157 -16.34 -37.15 13.56
C PRO A 157 -17.03 -38.19 12.66
N LYS A 158 -17.58 -39.24 13.26
CA LYS A 158 -18.33 -40.26 12.52
C LYS A 158 -19.44 -39.55 11.73
N PRO A 159 -19.61 -39.81 10.43
CA PRO A 159 -20.68 -39.20 9.65
C PRO A 159 -22.02 -39.39 10.35
N ALA A 160 -22.89 -38.37 10.29
CA ALA A 160 -24.24 -38.49 10.81
C ALA A 160 -24.90 -39.76 10.23
N PRO A 161 -25.60 -40.58 11.04
CA PRO A 161 -26.33 -41.72 10.53
C PRO A 161 -27.32 -41.23 9.46
N ILE A 162 -27.25 -41.83 8.27
CA ILE A 162 -28.25 -41.58 7.23
C ILE A 162 -29.58 -42.13 7.79
N PRO A 163 -30.64 -41.32 7.89
CA PRO A 163 -31.94 -41.84 8.34
C PRO A 163 -32.41 -42.94 7.38
N GLU A 164 -32.78 -44.09 7.93
CA GLU A 164 -33.34 -45.19 7.14
C GLU A 164 -34.70 -44.78 6.57
N GLY A 165 -34.83 -44.83 5.24
CA GLY A 165 -36.09 -44.52 4.52
C GLY A 165 -36.04 -43.37 3.51
N VAL A 166 -34.87 -42.79 3.18
CA VAL A 166 -34.78 -41.79 2.11
C VAL A 166 -34.70 -42.47 0.75
N ASP A 167 -35.82 -42.49 0.04
CA ASP A 167 -35.93 -42.98 -1.33
C ASP A 167 -35.16 -42.03 -2.28
N LEU A 168 -33.94 -42.41 -2.67
CA LEU A 168 -33.03 -41.61 -3.51
C LEU A 168 -33.56 -41.39 -4.94
N ALA A 169 -34.67 -42.00 -5.31
CA ALA A 169 -35.28 -41.92 -6.64
C ALA A 169 -36.29 -40.77 -6.81
N ALA A 170 -36.71 -40.08 -5.74
CA ALA A 170 -37.83 -39.14 -5.79
C ALA A 170 -37.44 -37.65 -5.84
N VAL A 171 -36.16 -37.28 -5.67
CA VAL A 171 -35.75 -35.88 -5.71
C VAL A 171 -35.04 -35.59 -7.03
N LYS A 172 -35.83 -35.24 -8.04
CA LYS A 172 -35.33 -34.57 -9.24
C LYS A 172 -35.11 -33.10 -8.85
N PRO A 173 -33.88 -32.58 -8.75
CA PRO A 173 -33.68 -31.14 -8.62
C PRO A 173 -34.05 -30.53 -9.96
N GLU A 174 -35.27 -30.00 -10.07
CA GLU A 174 -35.64 -29.13 -11.18
C GLU A 174 -35.20 -27.72 -10.77
N PRO A 175 -34.10 -27.18 -11.32
CA PRO A 175 -33.71 -25.81 -11.02
C PRO A 175 -34.77 -24.90 -11.64
N THR A 176 -35.64 -24.32 -10.82
CA THR A 176 -36.45 -23.17 -11.24
C THR A 176 -35.48 -22.01 -11.48
N PRO A 177 -35.30 -21.52 -12.72
CA PRO A 177 -34.44 -20.39 -12.96
C PRO A 177 -35.06 -19.16 -12.28
N MET A 178 -34.45 -18.72 -11.19
CA MET A 178 -34.74 -17.40 -10.64
C MET A 178 -34.22 -16.36 -11.65
N PRO A 179 -35.02 -15.37 -12.07
CA PRO A 179 -34.53 -14.26 -12.86
C PRO A 179 -33.44 -13.53 -12.08
N VAL A 180 -32.20 -13.69 -12.50
CA VAL A 180 -31.08 -12.90 -12.00
C VAL A 180 -31.17 -11.56 -12.72
N GLU A 181 -31.59 -10.50 -12.02
CA GLU A 181 -31.44 -9.14 -12.52
C GLU A 181 -29.94 -8.88 -12.72
N GLN A 182 -29.52 -8.77 -13.97
CA GLN A 182 -28.14 -8.44 -14.31
C GLN A 182 -27.89 -6.99 -13.87
N PRO A 183 -26.92 -6.71 -12.98
CA PRO A 183 -26.55 -5.34 -12.70
C PRO A 183 -26.02 -4.71 -13.99
N VAL A 184 -26.48 -3.49 -14.28
CA VAL A 184 -26.09 -2.69 -15.45
C VAL A 184 -24.57 -2.74 -15.59
N SER A 185 -24.10 -3.14 -16.78
CA SER A 185 -22.68 -3.37 -17.02
C SER A 185 -21.89 -2.07 -16.80
N ARG A 186 -20.75 -2.15 -16.10
CA ARG A 186 -19.86 -1.00 -15.83
C ARG A 186 -19.48 -0.23 -17.10
N VAL A 187 -19.50 -0.90 -18.26
CA VAL A 187 -19.16 -0.34 -19.57
C VAL A 187 -20.16 0.74 -20.02
N GLU A 188 -21.45 0.62 -19.68
CA GLU A 188 -22.43 1.67 -20.01
C GLU A 188 -22.29 2.88 -19.09
N GLN A 189 -21.96 2.65 -17.83
CA GLN A 189 -21.77 3.70 -16.83
C GLN A 189 -20.58 4.62 -17.18
N GLU A 190 -19.47 4.05 -17.66
CA GLU A 190 -18.31 4.83 -18.11
C GLU A 190 -18.61 5.72 -19.33
N LYS A 191 -19.40 5.22 -20.29
CA LYS A 191 -19.71 5.96 -21.52
C LYS A 191 -20.58 7.21 -21.27
N GLU A 192 -21.47 7.17 -20.28
CA GLU A 192 -22.26 8.35 -19.89
C GLU A 192 -21.40 9.39 -19.17
N THR A 193 -20.50 8.98 -18.28
CA THR A 193 -19.57 9.91 -17.61
C THR A 193 -18.65 10.61 -18.62
N GLN A 194 -18.15 9.90 -19.62
CA GLN A 194 -17.29 10.47 -20.67
C GLN A 194 -18.00 11.55 -21.50
N LYS A 195 -19.28 11.37 -21.82
CA LYS A 195 -20.08 12.37 -22.55
C LYS A 195 -20.26 13.65 -21.74
N ASN A 196 -20.59 13.53 -20.46
CA ASN A 196 -20.84 14.69 -19.60
C ASN A 196 -19.56 15.52 -19.38
N VAL A 197 -18.40 14.87 -19.24
CA VAL A 197 -17.09 15.54 -19.16
C VAL A 197 -16.74 16.27 -20.46
N SER A 198 -16.97 15.62 -21.62
CA SER A 198 -16.69 16.22 -22.92
C SER A 198 -17.53 17.48 -23.18
N VAL A 199 -18.81 17.49 -22.77
CA VAL A 199 -19.68 18.67 -22.94
C VAL A 199 -19.22 19.83 -22.06
N GLY A 200 -18.80 19.55 -20.82
CA GLY A 200 -18.25 20.56 -19.91
C GLY A 200 -16.98 21.22 -20.45
N LEU A 201 -16.03 20.42 -20.96
CA LEU A 201 -14.79 20.92 -21.54
C LEU A 201 -15.05 21.82 -22.76
N ILE A 202 -15.95 21.40 -23.67
CA ILE A 202 -16.31 22.20 -24.85
C ILE A 202 -16.93 23.53 -24.43
N SER A 203 -17.80 23.55 -23.42
CA SER A 203 -18.40 24.80 -22.91
C SER A 203 -17.36 25.76 -22.35
N VAL A 204 -16.38 25.26 -21.58
CA VAL A 204 -15.29 26.08 -21.03
C VAL A 204 -14.41 26.68 -22.14
N ILE A 205 -14.05 25.88 -23.14
CA ILE A 205 -13.26 26.34 -24.29
C ILE A 205 -13.99 27.45 -25.05
N VAL A 206 -15.30 27.29 -25.29
CA VAL A 206 -16.12 28.33 -25.95
C VAL A 206 -16.14 29.62 -25.14
N LEU A 207 -16.27 29.56 -23.82
CA LEU A 207 -16.25 30.75 -22.96
C LEU A 207 -14.91 31.49 -23.00
N ILE A 208 -13.79 30.75 -23.03
CA ILE A 208 -12.45 31.34 -23.16
C ILE A 208 -12.30 32.05 -24.50
N ILE A 209 -12.73 31.43 -25.60
CA ILE A 209 -12.67 32.03 -26.93
C ILE A 209 -13.52 33.31 -26.99
N LEU A 210 -14.73 33.29 -26.42
CA LEU A 210 -15.58 34.48 -26.35
C LEU A 210 -14.94 35.60 -25.52
N ALA A 211 -14.28 35.27 -24.41
CA ALA A 211 -13.59 36.25 -23.58
C ALA A 211 -12.40 36.89 -24.33
N ILE A 212 -11.63 36.10 -25.09
CA ILE A 212 -10.53 36.60 -25.91
C ILE A 212 -11.06 37.51 -27.03
N MET A 213 -12.12 37.09 -27.74
CA MET A 213 -12.74 37.93 -28.78
C MET A 213 -13.27 39.25 -28.21
N ALA A 214 -13.93 39.21 -27.04
CA ALA A 214 -14.37 40.42 -26.36
C ALA A 214 -13.17 41.32 -26.01
N TRP A 215 -12.11 40.76 -25.44
CA TRP A 215 -10.92 41.53 -25.09
C TRP A 215 -10.25 42.19 -26.31
N VAL A 216 -10.22 41.50 -27.45
CA VAL A 216 -9.70 42.05 -28.72
C VAL A 216 -10.62 43.16 -29.26
N MET A 217 -11.94 43.05 -29.11
CA MET A 217 -12.88 44.08 -29.60
C MET A 217 -12.95 45.32 -28.71
N PHE A 218 -12.62 45.20 -27.42
CA PHE A 218 -12.63 46.33 -26.47
C PHE A 218 -11.25 46.98 -26.26
N LYS A 219 -10.26 46.65 -27.10
CA LYS A 219 -8.91 47.23 -27.08
C LYS A 219 -8.61 48.03 -28.33
#